data_AF-A0A831ZE16-F1
#
_entry.id   AF-A0A831ZE16-F1
#
_cell.length_a   1.000
_cell.length_b   1.000
_cell.length_c   1.000
_cell.angle_alpha   90.00
_cell.angle_beta   90.00
_cell.angle_gamma   90.00
#
_symmetry.space_group_name_H-M   'P 1'
#
loop_
_entity.id
_entity.type
_entity.pdbx_description
1 polymer ?
#
loop_
_entity_poly.entity_id
_entity_poly.type
_entity_poly.pdbx_seq_one_letter_code
_entity_poly.pdbx_strand_id
1 'polypeptide(L)'
;GYPDDSFEKMKEFANQHQFNFPYLLDETQAIAKAYGAVCTPDFFGYNRNSQLQYRGRLDESRKESIAGAKRELFNAMKQISQTGHGPKHQIASIGCSIKWRES
;
A
#
# COMPACT_ATOMS: atom_id res chain seq x y z
N GLY A 1 21.18 -0.26 -1.60
CA GLY A 1 19.84 -0.64 -2.11
C GLY A 1 19.79 -2.15 -2.21
N TYR A 2 18.63 -2.77 -1.97
CA TYR A 2 18.49 -4.22 -2.12
C TYR A 2 18.47 -4.58 -3.62
N PRO A 3 19.24 -5.59 -4.07
CA PRO A 3 19.31 -5.95 -5.49
C PRO A 3 17.94 -6.30 -6.10
N ASP A 4 17.08 -6.93 -5.30
CA ASP A 4 15.74 -7.37 -5.71
C ASP A 4 14.75 -6.21 -5.89
N ASP A 5 15.02 -5.04 -5.29
CA ASP A 5 14.22 -3.82 -5.43
C ASP A 5 14.79 -2.87 -6.49
N SER A 6 15.71 -3.35 -7.35
CA SER A 6 16.24 -2.56 -8.46
C SER A 6 15.15 -2.25 -9.50
N PHE A 7 15.32 -1.14 -10.23
CA PHE A 7 14.34 -0.71 -11.24
C PHE A 7 14.08 -1.78 -12.32
N GLU A 8 15.12 -2.53 -12.73
CA GLU A 8 14.95 -3.62 -13.69
C GLU A 8 14.15 -4.79 -13.09
N LYS A 9 14.41 -5.15 -11.82
CA LYS A 9 13.62 -6.17 -11.12
C LYS A 9 12.17 -5.75 -10.91
N MET A 10 11.91 -4.46 -10.67
CA MET A 10 10.55 -3.91 -10.59
C MET A 10 9.79 -4.09 -11.91
N LYS A 11 10.43 -3.86 -13.07
CA LYS A 11 9.82 -4.10 -14.39
C LYS A 11 9.50 -5.57 -14.61
N GLU A 12 10.46 -6.45 -14.33
CA GLU A 12 10.27 -7.91 -14.42
C GLU A 12 9.09 -8.35 -13.56
N PHE A 13 9.04 -7.90 -12.30
CA PHE A 13 7.97 -8.21 -11.36
C PHE A 13 6.61 -7.71 -11.84
N ALA A 14 6.51 -6.46 -12.30
CA ALA A 14 5.26 -5.90 -12.83
C ALA A 14 4.75 -6.68 -14.06
N ASN A 15 5.65 -7.09 -14.95
CA ASN A 15 5.30 -7.90 -16.13
C ASN A 15 4.83 -9.30 -15.73
N GLN A 16 5.55 -9.97 -14.82
CA GLN A 16 5.20 -11.29 -14.32
C GLN A 16 3.82 -11.31 -13.64
N HIS A 17 3.51 -10.27 -12.87
CA HIS A 17 2.25 -10.15 -12.14
C HIS A 17 1.18 -9.34 -12.88
N GLN A 18 1.44 -8.97 -14.14
CA GLN A 18 0.51 -8.28 -15.02
C GLN A 18 -0.12 -7.03 -14.39
N PHE A 19 0.71 -6.19 -13.78
CA PHE A 19 0.23 -4.97 -13.14
C PHE A 19 -0.46 -4.08 -14.17
N ASN A 20 -1.71 -3.73 -13.89
CA ASN A 20 -2.53 -2.82 -14.69
C ASN A 20 -2.57 -1.40 -14.08
N PHE A 21 -1.62 -1.10 -13.20
CA PHE A 21 -1.45 0.18 -12.53
C PHE A 21 0.03 0.61 -12.56
N PRO A 22 0.33 1.92 -12.45
CA PRO A 22 1.72 2.39 -12.41
C PRO A 22 2.49 1.83 -11.21
N TYR A 23 3.69 1.30 -11.46
CA TYR A 23 4.64 0.89 -10.43
C TYR A 23 5.86 1.82 -10.46
N LEU A 24 5.94 2.71 -9.47
CA LEU A 24 6.85 3.85 -9.49
C LEU A 24 8.03 3.66 -8.53
N LEU A 25 9.19 4.18 -8.90
CA LEU A 25 10.39 4.20 -8.07
C LEU A 25 10.52 5.56 -7.35
N ASP A 26 10.57 5.54 -6.02
CA ASP A 26 10.93 6.70 -5.20
C ASP A 26 12.42 6.63 -4.83
N GLU A 27 13.29 7.10 -5.73
CA GLU A 27 14.75 7.01 -5.56
C GLU A 27 15.26 7.73 -4.30
N THR A 28 14.62 8.86 -3.96
CA THR A 28 15.02 9.75 -2.87
C THR A 28 14.43 9.35 -1.52
N GLN A 29 13.38 8.52 -1.54
CA GLN A 29 12.57 8.16 -0.38
C GLN A 29 11.80 9.35 0.23
N ALA A 30 11.74 10.50 -0.46
CA ALA A 30 11.07 11.69 0.02
C ALA A 30 9.54 11.52 0.03
N ILE A 31 8.99 10.79 -0.95
CA ILE A 31 7.54 10.55 -1.03
C ILE A 31 7.12 9.59 0.08
N ALA A 32 7.86 8.49 0.28
CA ALA A 32 7.61 7.57 1.38
C ALA A 32 7.61 8.28 2.76
N LYS A 33 8.57 9.20 2.99
CA LYS A 33 8.63 10.03 4.20
C LYS A 33 7.44 10.99 4.30
N ALA A 34 7.09 11.69 3.23
CA ALA A 34 5.98 12.64 3.21
C ALA A 34 4.62 11.99 3.50
N TYR A 35 4.41 10.75 3.01
CA TYR A 35 3.22 9.96 3.31
C TYR A 35 3.26 9.29 4.69
N GLY A 36 4.40 9.35 5.39
CA GLY A 36 4.61 8.67 6.66
C GLY A 36 4.52 7.15 6.54
N ALA A 37 4.87 6.59 5.38
CA ALA A 37 4.84 5.16 5.13
C ALA A 37 5.87 4.44 6.03
N VAL A 38 5.48 3.28 6.58
CA VAL A 38 6.29 2.57 7.59
C VAL A 38 6.69 1.16 7.19
N CYS A 39 5.85 0.46 6.42
CA CYS A 39 6.07 -0.93 6.02
C CYS A 39 5.66 -1.20 4.57
N THR A 40 6.03 -2.36 4.06
CA THR A 40 5.55 -2.89 2.78
C THR A 40 4.78 -4.20 3.01
N PRO A 41 3.51 -4.32 2.54
CA PRO A 41 2.69 -3.24 1.96
C PRO A 41 2.18 -2.24 3.03
N ASP A 42 1.91 -0.99 2.62
CA ASP A 42 1.16 0.00 3.40
C ASP A 42 0.18 0.72 2.47
N PHE A 43 -1.11 0.74 2.80
CA PHE A 43 -2.16 1.23 1.90
C PHE A 43 -2.75 2.55 2.38
N PHE A 44 -2.99 3.45 1.43
CA PHE A 44 -3.55 4.78 1.66
C PHE A 44 -4.72 5.01 0.70
N GLY A 45 -5.89 5.35 1.25
CA GLY A 45 -7.09 5.64 0.49
C GLY A 45 -7.57 7.06 0.71
N TYR A 46 -7.73 7.81 -0.38
CA TYR A 46 -8.11 9.22 -0.38
C TYR A 46 -9.48 9.42 -1.02
N ASN A 47 -10.22 10.42 -0.55
CA ASN A 47 -11.46 10.85 -1.20
C ASN A 47 -11.18 11.83 -2.36
N ARG A 48 -12.24 12.30 -3.04
CA ARG A 48 -12.15 13.26 -4.16
C ARG A 48 -11.49 14.59 -3.78
N ASN A 49 -11.47 14.95 -2.50
CA ASN A 49 -10.84 16.18 -1.99
C ASN A 49 -9.38 15.94 -1.58
N SER A 50 -8.78 14.80 -1.95
CA SER A 50 -7.42 14.41 -1.56
C SER A 50 -7.22 14.30 -0.05
N GLN A 51 -8.29 14.02 0.70
CA GLN A 51 -8.22 13.82 2.15
C GLN A 51 -8.05 12.34 2.44
N LEU A 52 -7.11 11.99 3.33
CA LEU A 52 -6.90 10.61 3.76
C LEU A 52 -8.13 10.10 4.51
N GLN A 53 -8.70 8.99 4.03
CA GLN A 53 -9.88 8.34 4.58
C GLN A 53 -9.60 6.90 5.03
N TYR A 54 -8.59 6.25 4.46
CA TYR A 54 -8.17 4.91 4.87
C TYR A 54 -6.65 4.82 4.97
N ARG A 55 -6.16 4.25 6.06
CA ARG A 55 -4.78 3.81 6.22
C ARG A 55 -4.76 2.53 7.03
N GLY A 56 -4.42 1.42 6.39
CA GLY A 56 -4.49 0.12 7.04
C GLY A 56 -4.19 -1.04 6.12
N ARG A 57 -4.34 -2.25 6.65
CA ARG A 57 -4.02 -3.51 5.96
C ARG A 57 -4.96 -3.79 4.77
N LEU A 58 -4.56 -4.76 3.93
CA LEU A 58 -5.38 -5.28 2.83
C LEU A 58 -6.62 -6.02 3.39
N ASP A 59 -6.33 -6.98 4.26
CA ASP A 59 -7.21 -7.81 5.06
C ASP A 59 -6.40 -8.42 6.22
N GLU A 60 -6.93 -9.42 6.92
CA GLU A 60 -6.25 -10.09 8.04
C GLU A 60 -5.13 -11.06 7.65
N SER A 61 -5.00 -11.38 6.36
CA SER A 61 -3.95 -12.26 5.84
C SER A 61 -2.57 -11.63 6.05
N ARG A 62 -1.56 -12.50 6.14
CA ARG A 62 -0.14 -12.09 6.19
C ARG A 62 0.62 -12.76 5.05
N LYS A 63 1.64 -13.55 5.37
CA LYS A 63 2.33 -14.40 4.39
C LYS A 63 1.41 -15.50 3.86
N GLU A 64 0.49 -15.98 4.69
CA GLU A 64 -0.51 -16.98 4.34
C GLU A 64 -1.88 -16.31 4.25
N SER A 65 -2.67 -16.73 3.26
CA SER A 65 -4.04 -16.26 3.07
C SER A 65 -4.96 -16.88 4.10
N ILE A 66 -5.89 -16.09 4.60
CA ILE A 66 -6.96 -16.57 5.49
C ILE A 66 -8.22 -16.76 4.66
N ALA A 67 -8.75 -17.99 4.65
CA ALA A 67 -9.97 -18.30 3.93
C ALA A 67 -11.14 -17.49 4.51
N GLY A 68 -11.85 -16.76 3.65
CA GLY A 68 -12.96 -15.90 4.08
C GLY A 68 -12.54 -14.59 4.75
N ALA A 69 -11.26 -14.21 4.66
CA ALA A 69 -10.77 -12.95 5.20
C ALA A 69 -11.63 -11.76 4.73
N LYS A 70 -11.97 -10.89 5.68
CA LYS A 70 -12.71 -9.66 5.37
C LYS A 70 -11.85 -8.79 4.45
N ARG A 71 -12.39 -8.44 3.28
CA ARG A 71 -11.73 -7.58 2.29
C ARG A 71 -11.71 -6.11 2.74
N GLU A 72 -10.92 -5.79 3.76
CA GLU A 72 -10.94 -4.49 4.45
C GLU A 72 -10.62 -3.31 3.55
N LEU A 73 -9.50 -3.35 2.82
CA LEU A 73 -9.14 -2.30 1.87
C LEU A 73 -10.21 -2.10 0.79
N PHE A 74 -10.71 -3.20 0.21
CA PHE A 74 -11.74 -3.14 -0.82
C PHE A 74 -13.02 -2.48 -0.30
N ASN A 75 -13.49 -2.90 0.88
CA ASN A 75 -14.69 -2.35 1.49
C ASN A 75 -14.50 -0.87 1.85
N ALA A 76 -13.32 -0.49 2.33
CA ALA A 76 -12.99 0.90 2.61
C ALA A 76 -13.01 1.76 1.33
N MET A 77 -12.38 1.30 0.24
CA MET A 77 -12.38 2.04 -1.03
C MET A 77 -13.79 2.16 -1.64
N LYS A 78 -14.61 1.12 -1.51
CA LYS A 78 -16.02 1.16 -1.91
C LYS A 78 -16.81 2.17 -1.08
N GLN A 79 -16.60 2.22 0.24
CA GLN A 79 -17.26 3.20 1.10
C GLN A 79 -16.84 4.63 0.75
N ILE A 80 -15.54 4.86 0.52
CA ILE A 80 -15.00 6.18 0.15
C ILE A 80 -15.56 6.63 -1.20
N SER A 81 -15.63 5.73 -2.19
CA SER A 81 -16.17 6.10 -3.51
C SER A 81 -17.65 6.46 -3.47
N GLN A 82 -18.41 5.84 -2.56
CA GLN A 82 -19.85 6.07 -2.40
C GLN A 82 -20.18 7.28 -1.52
N THR A 83 -19.36 7.56 -0.51
CA THR A 83 -19.72 8.50 0.56
C THR A 83 -18.71 9.62 0.80
N GLY A 84 -17.51 9.51 0.22
CA GLY A 84 -16.37 10.37 0.52
C GLY A 84 -15.71 10.12 1.89
N HIS A 85 -16.23 9.18 2.68
CA HIS A 85 -15.79 8.90 4.05
C HIS A 85 -15.31 7.45 4.21
N GLY A 86 -14.19 7.27 4.92
CA GLY A 86 -13.67 5.96 5.26
C GLY A 86 -14.32 5.33 6.50
N PRO A 87 -14.03 4.04 6.78
CA PRO A 87 -14.51 3.39 7.98
C PRO A 87 -13.85 4.00 9.24
N LYS A 88 -14.61 4.09 10.34
CA LYS A 88 -14.10 4.64 11.62
C LYS A 88 -13.04 3.75 12.26
N HIS A 89 -13.18 2.44 12.11
CA HIS A 89 -12.27 1.44 12.67
C HIS A 89 -11.38 0.90 11.56
N GLN A 90 -10.08 1.02 11.73
CA GLN A 90 -9.07 0.63 10.75
C GLN A 90 -7.93 -0.07 11.50
N ILE A 91 -7.40 -1.13 10.90
CA ILE A 91 -6.29 -1.88 11.46
C ILE A 91 -5.07 -1.57 10.63
N ALA A 92 -3.99 -1.15 11.28
CA ALA A 92 -2.74 -0.78 10.62
C ALA A 92 -2.19 -1.93 9.76
N SER A 93 -1.51 -1.56 8.67
CA SER A 93 -0.72 -2.48 7.86
C SER A 93 0.38 -3.13 8.71
N ILE A 94 0.72 -4.37 8.39
CA ILE A 94 1.84 -5.09 9.02
C ILE A 94 2.68 -5.70 7.90
N GLY A 95 3.97 -5.39 7.90
CA GLY A 95 4.89 -5.87 6.87
C GLY A 95 6.35 -5.61 7.24
N CYS A 96 7.24 -5.88 6.30
CA CYS A 96 8.65 -5.52 6.45
C CYS A 96 8.77 -3.99 6.55
N SER A 97 9.58 -3.48 7.46
CA SER A 97 9.86 -2.03 7.53
C SER A 97 10.48 -1.56 6.22
N ILE A 98 10.11 -0.34 5.80
CA ILE A 98 10.76 0.32 4.65
C ILE A 98 12.27 0.39 4.91
N LYS A 99 13.05 0.02 3.89
CA LYS A 99 14.51 0.05 3.94
C LYS A 99 15.00 1.45 3.61
N TRP A 100 15.21 2.27 4.63
CA TRP A 100 15.74 3.62 4.47
C TRP A 100 17.20 3.58 4.03
N ARG A 101 17.57 4.47 3.09
CA ARG A 101 18.98 4.73 2.76
C ARG A 101 19.60 5.48 3.93
N GLU A 102 20.87 5.18 4.18
CA GLU A 102 21.69 5.99 5.08
C GLU A 102 21.78 7.41 4.49
N SER A 103 21.71 8.40 5.39
CA SER A 103 21.75 9.83 5.08
C SER A 103 23.11 10.27 4.57
#